data_AF-B8BY14-F1
#
_entry.id   AF-B8BY14-F1
#
_cell.length_a   1.000
_cell.length_b   1.000
_cell.length_c   1.000
_cell.angle_alpha   90.00
_cell.angle_beta   90.00
_cell.angle_gamma   90.00
#
_symmetry.space_group_name_H-M   'P 1'
#
loop_
_entity.id
_entity.type
_entity.pdbx_description
1 polymer ?
#
loop_
_entity_poly.entity_id
_entity_poly.type
_entity_poly.pdbx_seq_one_letter_code
_entity_poly.pdbx_strand_id
1 'polypeptide(L)'
;MADRFTTITVVHCWSAPRSRSTALLYSFESRGNSTIALDEPLYRRWLRQAKVQVSRPYGEPFLKGEAPPDDVDEAWRWEREKQCFNERIHYAVKGLMDEKDGGHRHVLLIRDPIAVLGSWMGKSGSVHGNNPHPDEVGIVQLLDVYSKILGASMNATTSNSEVVVIDSDDLAAQPRRSLHELCDALGIEYRESMLRWEAGTHKCDGPWSKWWYHDVWRSLGWDEDTEDTNSTGINHPRTARYRTVPPALLPALRMSMPSYTFLQTLTNTHQQRAITTPPSGKLYEDPRNQHVLVYVGTPGTSSGRGRGRIIPRDMAVISPFDSSVQGGDATWEGIRVYNGRIFHLDHHLNRLYRSAKALGFENMHTRSEIIDAIFRVLAANGMRDGAHMRLTITRGEKCTSSMNPLFNVYGTTLIILPEWKPTEGATTYDNTKGISLITAGVCRRSPPSTLDNKIHHNNMIQNILPKIQANHAGVADAIMLDLEGFVAETNATNLFLVRCDCPVLVTPSADHCLPGITRDTVLILAKELGIETEVRRVSLSEFYCADEVFTTGTMGELTPVTCIDGRVIGAKGNKTRGVVTQQLQEAYKE
;
A
#
# COMPACT_ATOMS: atom_id res chain seq x y z
N MET A 1 -41.11 -21.96 29.28
CA MET A 1 -40.16 -22.84 28.58
C MET A 1 -39.73 -22.16 27.28
N ALA A 2 -38.90 -21.12 27.42
CA ALA A 2 -38.18 -20.49 26.32
C ALA A 2 -36.68 -20.73 26.58
N ASP A 3 -35.87 -20.72 25.51
CA ASP A 3 -34.43 -21.03 25.43
C ASP A 3 -34.00 -22.50 25.31
N ARG A 4 -33.82 -22.94 24.05
CA ARG A 4 -32.80 -23.92 23.63
C ARG A 4 -32.63 -24.04 22.10
N PHE A 5 -32.86 -22.96 21.34
CA PHE A 5 -32.47 -22.92 19.93
C PHE A 5 -31.06 -22.33 19.82
N THR A 6 -30.04 -23.17 19.92
CA THR A 6 -28.69 -22.80 19.45
C THR A 6 -28.78 -22.50 17.96
N THR A 7 -28.70 -21.22 17.60
CA THR A 7 -28.55 -20.72 16.23
C THR A 7 -27.30 -21.36 15.63
N ILE A 8 -27.48 -22.22 14.64
CA ILE A 8 -26.36 -22.83 13.91
C ILE A 8 -25.76 -21.75 13.00
N THR A 9 -24.46 -21.47 13.15
CA THR A 9 -23.76 -20.54 12.25
C THR A 9 -23.31 -21.28 11.00
N VAL A 10 -23.75 -20.82 9.83
CA VAL A 10 -23.34 -21.37 8.52
C VAL A 10 -22.18 -20.53 7.97
N VAL A 11 -21.05 -21.18 7.71
CA VAL A 11 -19.82 -20.58 7.19
C VAL A 11 -19.55 -21.12 5.79
N HIS A 12 -19.55 -20.24 4.80
CA HIS A 12 -19.18 -20.57 3.42
C HIS A 12 -17.67 -20.36 3.24
N CYS A 13 -16.93 -21.44 3.08
CA CYS A 13 -15.50 -21.42 2.77
C CYS A 13 -15.32 -21.46 1.25
N TRP A 14 -14.90 -20.35 0.67
CA TRP A 14 -14.64 -20.22 -0.75
C TRP A 14 -13.15 -20.39 -0.99
N SER A 15 -12.79 -21.42 -1.75
CA SER A 15 -11.41 -21.71 -2.10
C SER A 15 -11.31 -22.32 -3.49
N ALA A 16 -10.12 -22.28 -4.09
CA ALA A 16 -9.79 -23.15 -5.19
C ALA A 16 -9.34 -24.51 -4.63
N PRO A 17 -9.79 -25.66 -5.17
CA PRO A 17 -9.55 -26.97 -4.57
C PRO A 17 -8.05 -27.29 -4.49
N ARG A 18 -7.53 -27.41 -3.26
CA ARG A 18 -6.17 -27.83 -2.92
C ARG A 18 -6.12 -28.37 -1.48
N SER A 19 -5.07 -29.13 -1.14
CA SER A 19 -4.87 -29.74 0.19
C SER A 19 -5.08 -28.82 1.41
N ARG A 20 -4.80 -27.51 1.31
CA ARG A 20 -4.99 -26.57 2.43
C ARG A 20 -6.45 -26.17 2.68
N SER A 21 -7.31 -26.14 1.66
CA SER A 21 -8.73 -25.84 1.86
C SER A 21 -9.42 -27.00 2.58
N THR A 22 -9.07 -28.23 2.21
CA THR A 22 -9.53 -29.44 2.88
C THR A 22 -9.08 -29.50 4.33
N ALA A 23 -7.84 -29.12 4.63
CA ALA A 23 -7.34 -29.03 6.00
C ALA A 23 -8.15 -28.04 6.86
N LEU A 24 -8.51 -26.89 6.28
CA LEU A 24 -9.38 -25.92 6.94
C LEU A 24 -10.78 -26.51 7.21
N LEU A 25 -11.33 -27.34 6.31
CA LEU A 25 -12.60 -28.02 6.57
C LEU A 25 -12.52 -29.02 7.71
N TYR A 26 -11.48 -29.85 7.77
CA TYR A 26 -11.29 -30.79 8.87
C TYR A 26 -11.13 -30.05 10.21
N SER A 27 -10.57 -28.84 10.18
CA SER A 27 -10.50 -27.94 11.34
C SER A 27 -11.89 -27.48 11.80
N PHE A 28 -12.82 -27.23 10.87
CA PHE A 28 -14.21 -26.91 11.21
C PHE A 28 -15.01 -28.15 11.64
N GLU A 29 -14.74 -29.31 11.07
CA GLU A 29 -15.38 -30.58 11.46
C GLU A 29 -15.04 -30.95 12.90
N SER A 30 -13.76 -30.82 13.29
CA SER A 30 -13.29 -31.11 14.66
C SER A 30 -13.80 -30.14 15.73
N ARG A 31 -14.45 -29.04 15.35
CA ARG A 31 -15.09 -28.07 16.25
C ARG A 31 -16.40 -28.60 16.84
N GLY A 32 -17.17 -29.40 16.09
CA GLY A 32 -18.46 -30.00 16.49
C GLY A 32 -19.74 -29.25 16.04
N ASN A 33 -20.90 -29.70 16.55
CA ASN A 33 -22.26 -29.44 16.03
C ASN A 33 -22.78 -27.99 15.99
N SER A 34 -22.03 -26.99 16.46
CA SER A 34 -22.51 -25.60 16.53
C SER A 34 -22.24 -24.78 15.26
N THR A 35 -21.51 -25.33 14.29
CA THR A 35 -21.06 -24.61 13.09
C THR A 35 -21.06 -25.57 11.90
N ILE A 36 -21.59 -25.11 10.76
CA ILE A 36 -21.56 -25.86 9.50
C ILE A 36 -20.64 -25.12 8.54
N ALA A 37 -19.55 -25.78 8.11
CA ALA A 37 -18.67 -25.28 7.07
C ALA A 37 -18.98 -25.94 5.72
N LEU A 38 -19.08 -25.14 4.68
CA LEU A 38 -19.37 -25.55 3.30
C LEU A 38 -18.18 -25.18 2.39
N ASP A 39 -17.66 -26.13 1.60
CA ASP A 39 -16.56 -25.90 0.64
C ASP A 39 -16.97 -26.19 -0.81
N GLU A 40 -16.13 -25.70 -1.73
CA GLU A 40 -16.06 -26.06 -3.14
C GLU A 40 -17.27 -25.75 -4.07
N PRO A 41 -17.66 -24.47 -4.22
CA PRO A 41 -18.72 -24.07 -5.17
C PRO A 41 -18.27 -23.91 -6.64
N LEU A 42 -16.97 -23.76 -6.91
CA LEU A 42 -16.50 -23.16 -8.17
C LEU A 42 -16.02 -24.17 -9.21
N TYR A 43 -15.31 -25.23 -8.79
CA TYR A 43 -14.69 -26.17 -9.72
C TYR A 43 -15.72 -26.95 -10.55
N ARG A 44 -16.86 -27.30 -9.95
CA ARG A 44 -17.96 -28.00 -10.63
C ARG A 44 -18.68 -27.20 -11.68
N ARG A 45 -18.97 -25.94 -11.34
CA ARG A 45 -19.55 -25.00 -12.28
C ARG A 45 -18.60 -24.76 -13.45
N TRP A 46 -17.33 -24.53 -13.16
CA TRP A 46 -16.33 -24.28 -14.19
C TRP A 46 -16.20 -25.47 -15.16
N LEU A 47 -16.04 -26.71 -14.66
CA LEU A 47 -15.99 -27.91 -15.51
C LEU A 47 -17.27 -28.12 -16.35
N ARG A 48 -18.45 -27.77 -15.83
CA ARG A 48 -19.71 -27.81 -16.58
C ARG A 48 -19.80 -26.75 -17.69
N GLN A 49 -19.17 -25.60 -17.50
CA GLN A 49 -19.15 -24.50 -18.48
C GLN A 49 -18.03 -24.68 -19.51
N ALA A 50 -16.86 -25.16 -19.08
CA ALA A 50 -15.68 -25.40 -19.90
C ALA A 50 -15.72 -26.70 -20.72
N LYS A 51 -16.90 -27.32 -20.84
CA LYS A 51 -17.25 -28.66 -21.41
C LYS A 51 -16.60 -29.06 -22.74
N VAL A 52 -15.83 -28.18 -23.39
CA VAL A 52 -15.24 -28.39 -24.71
C VAL A 52 -13.69 -28.29 -24.70
N GLN A 53 -13.06 -27.73 -23.65
CA GLN A 53 -11.62 -27.35 -23.73
C GLN A 53 -10.69 -28.11 -22.77
N VAL A 54 -11.24 -28.80 -21.76
CA VAL A 54 -10.42 -29.40 -20.69
C VAL A 54 -10.90 -30.80 -20.33
N SER A 55 -10.11 -31.82 -20.67
CA SER A 55 -10.36 -33.22 -20.27
C SER A 55 -9.68 -33.52 -18.93
N ARG A 56 -10.41 -34.15 -18.00
CA ARG A 56 -9.94 -34.56 -16.67
C ARG A 56 -10.33 -36.01 -16.42
N PRO A 57 -9.52 -36.80 -15.67
CA PRO A 57 -9.77 -38.22 -15.43
C PRO A 57 -11.10 -38.50 -14.69
N TYR A 58 -11.64 -37.51 -13.98
CA TYR A 58 -12.94 -37.56 -13.30
C TYR A 58 -14.03 -36.74 -14.00
N GLY A 59 -13.77 -36.13 -15.17
CA GLY A 59 -14.70 -35.23 -15.84
C GLY A 59 -16.05 -35.87 -16.21
N GLU A 60 -16.04 -37.11 -16.72
CA GLU A 60 -17.25 -37.85 -17.06
C GLU A 60 -18.07 -38.30 -15.83
N PRO A 61 -17.49 -38.95 -14.79
CA PRO A 61 -18.18 -39.23 -13.53
C PRO A 61 -18.77 -37.99 -12.86
N PHE A 62 -18.09 -36.85 -13.01
CA PHE A 62 -18.45 -35.58 -12.38
C PHE A 62 -19.60 -34.82 -13.09
N LEU A 63 -19.64 -34.91 -14.43
CA LEU A 63 -20.77 -34.43 -15.23
C LEU A 63 -21.98 -35.35 -15.07
N LYS A 64 -21.75 -36.67 -14.94
CA LYS A 64 -22.78 -37.69 -14.75
C LYS A 64 -23.34 -37.77 -13.33
N GLY A 65 -22.61 -37.30 -12.31
CA GLY A 65 -22.93 -37.47 -10.89
C GLY A 65 -24.43 -37.55 -10.64
N GLU A 66 -24.92 -38.78 -10.56
CA GLU A 66 -26.34 -39.09 -10.38
C GLU A 66 -26.74 -38.41 -9.06
N ALA A 67 -27.71 -37.49 -9.15
CA ALA A 67 -28.46 -37.17 -7.95
C ALA A 67 -29.09 -38.49 -7.46
N PRO A 68 -29.25 -38.71 -6.15
CA PRO A 68 -30.26 -39.64 -5.70
C PRO A 68 -31.54 -39.32 -6.48
N PRO A 69 -32.19 -40.31 -7.12
CA PRO A 69 -33.52 -40.09 -7.64
C PRO A 69 -34.38 -39.70 -6.44
N ASP A 70 -35.09 -38.58 -6.57
CA ASP A 70 -35.77 -37.85 -5.51
C ASP A 70 -34.83 -36.84 -4.82
N ASP A 71 -34.71 -35.64 -5.39
CA ASP A 71 -35.27 -34.42 -4.79
C ASP A 71 -34.78 -33.16 -5.52
N VAL A 72 -35.70 -32.49 -6.21
CA VAL A 72 -35.45 -31.14 -6.75
C VAL A 72 -35.93 -30.07 -5.74
N ASP A 73 -36.58 -30.48 -4.65
CA ASP A 73 -37.17 -29.59 -3.65
C ASP A 73 -36.53 -29.69 -2.23
N GLU A 74 -35.74 -30.74 -1.92
CA GLU A 74 -35.04 -30.88 -0.62
C GLU A 74 -33.60 -30.33 -0.55
N ALA A 75 -33.17 -29.45 -1.45
CA ALA A 75 -31.92 -28.69 -1.23
C ALA A 75 -31.94 -27.87 0.09
N TRP A 76 -33.13 -27.71 0.69
CA TRP A 76 -33.42 -26.99 1.92
C TRP A 76 -33.50 -27.86 3.19
N ARG A 77 -33.48 -29.20 3.12
CA ARG A 77 -33.60 -30.03 4.32
C ARG A 77 -32.25 -30.32 4.97
N TRP A 78 -31.93 -29.47 5.94
CA TRP A 78 -30.91 -29.67 6.95
C TRP A 78 -31.14 -30.99 7.72
N GLU A 79 -30.42 -32.04 7.39
CA GLU A 79 -30.23 -33.14 8.33
C GLU A 79 -29.20 -32.72 9.39
N ARG A 80 -29.69 -32.52 10.62
CA ARG A 80 -28.96 -32.11 11.83
C ARG A 80 -27.85 -33.07 12.29
N GLU A 81 -27.41 -34.00 11.45
CA GLU A 81 -26.52 -35.11 11.82
C GLU A 81 -25.18 -35.15 11.05
N LYS A 82 -24.90 -34.20 10.14
CA LYS A 82 -23.63 -34.19 9.37
C LYS A 82 -22.92 -32.85 9.48
N GLN A 83 -21.72 -32.88 10.07
CA GLN A 83 -20.99 -31.71 10.61
C GLN A 83 -20.26 -30.86 9.56
N CYS A 84 -19.94 -31.39 8.37
CA CYS A 84 -19.36 -30.65 7.25
C CYS A 84 -19.88 -31.22 5.91
N PHE A 85 -20.27 -30.34 4.97
CA PHE A 85 -20.82 -30.75 3.67
C PHE A 85 -19.98 -30.19 2.52
N ASN A 86 -19.66 -31.07 1.56
CA ASN A 86 -18.74 -30.78 0.47
C ASN A 86 -19.42 -30.77 -0.91
N GLU A 87 -20.73 -31.01 -1.00
CA GLU A 87 -21.42 -30.98 -2.30
C GLU A 87 -22.77 -30.27 -2.20
N ARG A 88 -23.00 -29.32 -3.12
CA ARG A 88 -24.29 -28.79 -3.64
C ARG A 88 -24.49 -27.26 -3.63
N ILE A 89 -23.43 -26.44 -3.68
CA ILE A 89 -23.57 -24.96 -3.65
C ILE A 89 -23.98 -24.33 -5.01
N HIS A 90 -23.99 -25.08 -6.12
CA HIS A 90 -24.26 -24.52 -7.46
C HIS A 90 -25.68 -23.92 -7.62
N TYR A 91 -26.69 -24.50 -6.98
CA TYR A 91 -28.04 -23.94 -6.95
C TYR A 91 -28.21 -22.85 -5.87
N ALA A 92 -27.32 -22.86 -4.89
CA ALA A 92 -27.37 -21.97 -3.75
C ALA A 92 -26.92 -20.54 -4.11
N VAL A 93 -25.93 -20.30 -4.98
CA VAL A 93 -25.52 -18.89 -5.31
C VAL A 93 -26.63 -18.06 -5.97
N LYS A 94 -27.57 -18.68 -6.68
CA LYS A 94 -28.76 -17.98 -7.23
C LYS A 94 -29.89 -17.80 -6.21
N GLY A 95 -29.95 -18.63 -5.16
CA GLY A 95 -30.94 -18.57 -4.08
C GLY A 95 -30.44 -18.01 -2.74
N LEU A 96 -29.12 -17.82 -2.57
CA LEU A 96 -28.47 -17.28 -1.36
C LEU A 96 -28.62 -15.76 -1.29
N MET A 97 -28.89 -15.13 -2.43
CA MET A 97 -28.96 -13.67 -2.56
C MET A 97 -30.41 -13.17 -2.70
N ASP A 98 -31.35 -14.09 -2.92
CA ASP A 98 -32.78 -13.82 -2.91
C ASP A 98 -33.38 -14.33 -1.59
N GLU A 99 -33.52 -13.38 -0.66
CA GLU A 99 -34.41 -13.41 0.50
C GLU A 99 -34.07 -14.32 1.72
N LYS A 100 -33.97 -13.63 2.87
CA LYS A 100 -34.32 -14.06 4.25
C LYS A 100 -33.34 -14.78 5.18
N ASP A 101 -32.07 -15.03 4.85
CA ASP A 101 -31.12 -15.59 5.83
C ASP A 101 -29.97 -14.65 6.19
N GLY A 102 -30.25 -13.68 7.06
CA GLY A 102 -29.29 -12.67 7.57
C GLY A 102 -28.21 -13.21 8.55
N GLY A 103 -27.85 -14.49 8.48
CA GLY A 103 -26.96 -15.16 9.43
C GLY A 103 -25.74 -15.89 8.84
N HIS A 104 -25.61 -15.94 7.51
CA HIS A 104 -24.49 -16.63 6.87
C HIS A 104 -23.20 -15.80 6.96
N ARG A 105 -22.07 -16.49 7.13
CA ARG A 105 -20.73 -15.90 7.12
C ARG A 105 -19.93 -16.44 5.94
N HIS A 106 -19.02 -15.63 5.40
CA HIS A 106 -18.25 -15.98 4.22
C HIS A 106 -16.75 -15.85 4.48
N VAL A 107 -15.98 -16.87 4.12
CA VAL A 107 -14.53 -16.93 4.26
C VAL A 107 -13.91 -17.18 2.89
N LEU A 108 -13.08 -16.27 2.39
CA LEU A 108 -12.28 -16.46 1.19
C LEU A 108 -10.87 -16.93 1.59
N LEU A 109 -10.50 -18.15 1.20
CA LEU A 109 -9.14 -18.66 1.39
C LEU A 109 -8.32 -18.41 0.11
N ILE A 110 -7.38 -17.47 0.18
CA ILE A 110 -6.48 -17.12 -0.93
C ILE A 110 -5.11 -17.78 -0.76
N ARG A 111 -4.37 -17.90 -1.86
CA ARG A 111 -3.02 -18.47 -1.90
C ARG A 111 -2.22 -17.84 -3.01
N ASP A 112 -0.92 -17.67 -2.81
CA ASP A 112 -0.02 -17.16 -3.85
C ASP A 112 -0.18 -17.96 -5.16
N PRO A 113 -0.57 -17.30 -6.28
CA PRO A 113 -0.67 -17.93 -7.59
C PRO A 113 0.59 -18.68 -8.01
N ILE A 114 1.79 -18.18 -7.66
CA ILE A 114 3.07 -18.84 -7.99
C ILE A 114 3.16 -20.18 -7.27
N ALA A 115 2.76 -20.24 -5.99
CA ALA A 115 2.73 -21.49 -5.22
C ALA A 115 1.71 -22.49 -5.80
N VAL A 116 0.53 -22.02 -6.22
CA VAL A 116 -0.50 -22.84 -6.89
C VAL A 116 0.03 -23.40 -8.20
N LEU A 117 0.53 -22.55 -9.11
CA LEU A 117 1.05 -22.96 -10.41
C LEU A 117 2.27 -23.88 -10.29
N GLY A 118 3.17 -23.62 -9.34
CA GLY A 118 4.30 -24.50 -9.08
C GLY A 118 3.89 -25.91 -8.61
N SER A 119 2.70 -26.08 -8.03
CA SER A 119 2.19 -27.40 -7.65
C SER A 119 1.67 -28.21 -8.85
N TRP A 120 1.32 -27.53 -9.95
CA TRP A 120 0.78 -28.16 -11.16
C TRP A 120 1.81 -29.02 -11.90
N MET A 121 3.10 -28.74 -11.73
CA MET A 121 4.17 -29.58 -12.30
C MET A 121 4.50 -30.82 -11.47
N GLY A 122 3.96 -30.93 -10.25
CA GLY A 122 4.20 -32.06 -9.35
C GLY A 122 3.10 -33.12 -9.45
N LYS A 123 2.66 -33.65 -8.29
CA LYS A 123 1.60 -34.68 -8.18
C LYS A 123 0.31 -34.29 -8.93
N SER A 124 -0.02 -33.00 -8.97
CA SER A 124 -1.20 -32.47 -9.68
C SER A 124 -1.09 -32.51 -11.21
N GLY A 125 0.11 -32.64 -11.77
CA GLY A 125 0.31 -32.73 -13.22
C GLY A 125 -0.33 -33.97 -13.86
N SER A 126 -0.39 -35.06 -13.10
CA SER A 126 -1.12 -36.29 -13.48
C SER A 126 -2.62 -36.07 -13.66
N VAL A 127 -3.18 -35.10 -12.95
CA VAL A 127 -4.61 -34.76 -12.98
C VAL A 127 -4.91 -33.73 -14.07
N HIS A 128 -4.02 -32.76 -14.27
CA HIS A 128 -4.20 -31.68 -15.25
C HIS A 128 -3.68 -32.02 -16.67
N GLY A 129 -2.95 -33.14 -16.84
CA GLY A 129 -2.48 -33.62 -18.14
C GLY A 129 -1.56 -32.63 -18.87
N ASN A 130 -0.77 -31.84 -18.13
CA ASN A 130 0.05 -30.74 -18.64
C ASN A 130 -0.71 -29.66 -19.45
N ASN A 131 -2.05 -29.64 -19.42
CA ASN A 131 -2.88 -28.60 -20.02
C ASN A 131 -3.70 -27.84 -18.94
N PRO A 132 -3.03 -27.01 -18.13
CA PRO A 132 -3.71 -26.20 -17.15
C PRO A 132 -4.42 -25.02 -17.79
N HIS A 133 -5.68 -24.83 -17.43
CA HIS A 133 -6.44 -23.65 -17.86
C HIS A 133 -6.20 -22.50 -16.86
N PRO A 134 -6.00 -21.25 -17.31
CA PRO A 134 -5.80 -20.09 -16.43
C PRO A 134 -6.80 -19.96 -15.28
N ASP A 135 -8.07 -20.27 -15.55
CA ASP A 135 -9.16 -20.23 -14.56
C ASP A 135 -9.08 -21.29 -13.47
N GLU A 136 -8.29 -22.36 -13.62
CA GLU A 136 -8.14 -23.40 -12.58
C GLU A 136 -7.34 -22.91 -11.36
N VAL A 137 -6.69 -21.74 -11.45
CA VAL A 137 -6.10 -21.08 -10.27
C VAL A 137 -7.21 -20.63 -9.31
N GLY A 138 -8.42 -20.36 -9.79
CA GLY A 138 -9.62 -20.09 -9.00
C GLY A 138 -9.72 -18.69 -8.36
N ILE A 139 -8.63 -17.91 -8.34
CA ILE A 139 -8.58 -16.61 -7.65
C ILE A 139 -9.48 -15.56 -8.32
N VAL A 140 -9.60 -15.57 -9.65
CA VAL A 140 -10.51 -14.67 -10.38
C VAL A 140 -11.97 -14.96 -10.01
N GLN A 141 -12.31 -16.23 -9.83
CA GLN A 141 -13.64 -16.66 -9.41
C GLN A 141 -13.92 -16.29 -7.95
N LEU A 142 -12.91 -16.30 -7.08
CA LEU A 142 -13.04 -15.78 -5.71
C LEU A 142 -13.35 -14.27 -5.71
N LEU A 143 -12.74 -13.50 -6.61
CA LEU A 143 -13.06 -12.08 -6.77
C LEU A 143 -14.49 -11.85 -7.28
N ASP A 144 -14.98 -12.67 -8.22
CA ASP A 144 -16.38 -12.63 -8.69
C ASP A 144 -17.36 -12.93 -7.54
N VAL A 145 -17.06 -13.91 -6.69
CA VAL A 145 -17.84 -14.21 -5.49
C VAL A 145 -17.83 -13.04 -4.51
N TYR A 146 -16.65 -12.48 -4.22
CA TYR A 146 -16.52 -11.30 -3.35
C TYR A 146 -17.38 -10.14 -3.84
N SER A 147 -17.29 -9.81 -5.13
CA SER A 147 -18.07 -8.73 -5.76
C SER A 147 -19.58 -8.94 -5.62
N LYS A 148 -20.05 -10.17 -5.80
CA LYS A 148 -21.48 -10.51 -5.64
C LYS A 148 -21.95 -10.39 -4.21
N ILE A 149 -21.16 -10.87 -3.24
CA ILE A 149 -21.52 -10.77 -1.81
C ILE A 149 -21.58 -9.30 -1.39
N LEU A 150 -20.60 -8.51 -1.82
CA LEU A 150 -20.57 -7.07 -1.56
C LEU A 150 -21.79 -6.37 -2.17
N GLY A 151 -22.12 -6.66 -3.43
CA GLY A 151 -23.28 -6.09 -4.12
C GLY A 151 -24.61 -6.45 -3.45
N ALA A 152 -24.75 -7.68 -2.94
CA ALA A 152 -25.92 -8.09 -2.17
C ALA A 152 -26.01 -7.34 -0.82
N SER A 153 -24.89 -7.16 -0.12
CA SER A 153 -24.85 -6.43 1.15
C SER A 153 -25.20 -4.95 0.98
N MET A 154 -24.75 -4.29 -0.09
CA MET A 154 -25.09 -2.89 -0.38
C MET A 154 -26.58 -2.65 -0.62
N ASN A 155 -27.30 -3.66 -1.14
CA ASN A 155 -28.74 -3.58 -1.41
C ASN A 155 -29.61 -3.99 -0.21
N ALA A 156 -29.02 -4.64 0.80
CA ALA A 156 -29.74 -5.12 1.98
C ALA A 156 -29.67 -4.09 3.11
N THR A 157 -30.82 -3.58 3.55
CA THR A 157 -30.94 -2.61 4.67
C THR A 157 -30.57 -3.17 6.05
N THR A 158 -30.30 -4.47 6.19
CA THR A 158 -30.22 -5.14 7.50
C THR A 158 -29.16 -6.24 7.66
N SER A 159 -28.33 -6.56 6.65
CA SER A 159 -27.30 -7.61 6.82
C SER A 159 -25.90 -7.14 6.42
N ASN A 160 -25.05 -6.98 7.43
CA ASN A 160 -23.62 -6.80 7.29
C ASN A 160 -22.99 -8.19 7.07
N SER A 161 -23.08 -8.70 5.84
CA SER A 161 -22.40 -9.95 5.47
C SER A 161 -20.92 -9.67 5.27
N GLU A 162 -20.19 -9.58 6.38
CA GLU A 162 -18.76 -9.34 6.37
C GLU A 162 -18.05 -10.57 5.78
N VAL A 163 -17.25 -10.33 4.73
CA VAL A 163 -16.45 -11.37 4.07
C VAL A 163 -15.06 -11.35 4.68
N VAL A 164 -14.68 -12.44 5.32
CA VAL A 164 -13.35 -12.61 5.92
C VAL A 164 -12.40 -13.19 4.86
N VAL A 165 -11.26 -12.56 4.63
CA VAL A 165 -10.24 -13.07 3.69
C VAL A 165 -9.02 -13.55 4.47
N ILE A 166 -8.55 -14.77 4.18
CA ILE A 166 -7.40 -15.40 4.84
C ILE A 166 -6.40 -15.87 3.81
N ASP A 167 -5.11 -15.61 4.05
CA ASP A 167 -4.02 -16.19 3.29
C ASP A 167 -3.65 -17.59 3.81
N SER A 168 -3.67 -18.58 2.92
CA SER A 168 -3.34 -19.96 3.26
C SER A 168 -1.88 -20.17 3.68
N ASP A 169 -0.96 -19.30 3.27
CA ASP A 169 0.44 -19.37 3.71
C ASP A 169 0.59 -18.86 5.15
N ASP A 170 -0.20 -17.85 5.55
CA ASP A 170 -0.25 -17.37 6.92
C ASP A 170 -0.88 -18.43 7.85
N LEU A 171 -1.99 -19.05 7.40
CA LEU A 171 -2.64 -20.15 8.13
C LEU A 171 -1.69 -21.33 8.35
N ALA A 172 -0.84 -21.66 7.37
CA ALA A 172 0.14 -22.73 7.53
C ALA A 172 1.32 -22.34 8.44
N ALA A 173 1.73 -21.07 8.44
CA ALA A 173 2.87 -20.60 9.24
C ALA A 173 2.49 -20.36 10.71
N GLN A 174 1.29 -19.86 11.00
CA GLN A 174 0.81 -19.53 12.35
C GLN A 174 -0.63 -20.02 12.57
N PRO A 175 -0.88 -21.35 12.52
CA PRO A 175 -2.23 -21.91 12.48
C PRO A 175 -3.09 -21.51 13.68
N ARG A 176 -2.52 -21.57 14.89
CA ARG A 176 -3.22 -21.17 16.13
C ARG A 176 -3.73 -19.73 16.07
N ARG A 177 -2.87 -18.80 15.67
CA ARG A 177 -3.19 -17.37 15.57
C ARG A 177 -4.23 -17.12 14.48
N SER A 178 -3.99 -17.63 13.27
CA SER A 178 -4.89 -17.42 12.13
C SER A 178 -6.28 -18.00 12.37
N LEU A 179 -6.39 -19.17 13.01
CA LEU A 179 -7.68 -19.75 13.37
C LEU A 179 -8.40 -18.97 14.48
N HIS A 180 -7.65 -18.43 15.45
CA HIS A 180 -8.23 -17.56 16.48
C HIS A 180 -8.80 -16.27 15.86
N GLU A 181 -8.01 -15.58 15.03
CA GLU A 181 -8.42 -14.36 14.33
C GLU A 181 -9.61 -14.63 13.39
N LEU A 182 -9.63 -15.79 12.72
CA LEU A 182 -10.77 -16.23 11.92
C LEU A 182 -12.03 -16.40 12.76
N CYS A 183 -11.92 -17.09 13.90
CA CYS A 183 -13.04 -17.31 14.80
C CYS A 183 -13.59 -15.98 15.33
N ASP A 184 -12.72 -15.07 15.76
CA ASP A 184 -13.08 -13.73 16.22
C ASP A 184 -13.81 -12.94 15.12
N ALA A 185 -13.28 -12.92 13.90
CA ALA A 185 -13.88 -12.22 12.76
C ALA A 185 -15.24 -12.80 12.35
N LEU A 186 -15.45 -14.10 12.51
CA LEU A 186 -16.73 -14.75 12.24
C LEU A 186 -17.74 -14.59 13.39
N GLY A 187 -17.30 -14.11 14.56
CA GLY A 187 -18.10 -14.03 15.80
C GLY A 187 -18.37 -15.41 16.42
N ILE A 188 -17.44 -16.34 16.30
CA ILE A 188 -17.54 -17.72 16.81
C ILE A 188 -16.42 -18.01 17.82
N GLU A 189 -16.66 -18.83 18.83
CA GLU A 189 -15.65 -19.15 19.86
C GLU A 189 -14.49 -20.00 19.28
N TYR A 190 -13.24 -19.68 19.54
CA TYR A 190 -12.10 -20.52 19.15
C TYR A 190 -12.03 -21.83 19.96
N ARG A 191 -11.73 -22.96 19.30
CA ARG A 191 -11.50 -24.26 19.97
C ARG A 191 -10.17 -24.86 19.56
N GLU A 192 -9.42 -25.34 20.54
CA GLU A 192 -8.11 -25.99 20.32
C GLU A 192 -8.23 -27.26 19.44
N SER A 193 -9.39 -27.93 19.44
CA SER A 193 -9.65 -29.10 18.61
C SER A 193 -9.51 -28.82 17.11
N MET A 194 -9.65 -27.56 16.69
CA MET A 194 -9.48 -27.13 15.29
C MET A 194 -8.05 -27.36 14.77
N LEU A 195 -7.06 -27.58 15.64
CA LEU A 195 -5.67 -27.84 15.22
C LEU A 195 -5.40 -29.29 14.80
N ARG A 196 -6.26 -30.25 15.16
CA ARG A 196 -6.00 -31.69 14.98
C ARG A 196 -7.21 -32.42 14.40
N TRP A 197 -6.95 -33.45 13.60
CA TRP A 197 -7.97 -34.33 13.01
C TRP A 197 -7.45 -35.77 12.86
N GLU A 198 -8.37 -36.72 12.66
CA GLU A 198 -8.02 -38.12 12.44
C GLU A 198 -7.46 -38.34 11.02
N ALA A 199 -6.42 -39.15 10.88
CA ALA A 199 -5.89 -39.54 9.58
C ALA A 199 -6.85 -40.50 8.86
N GLY A 200 -6.99 -40.35 7.54
CA GLY A 200 -7.87 -41.15 6.70
C GLY A 200 -8.96 -40.33 6.01
N THR A 201 -9.91 -41.04 5.41
CA THR A 201 -11.05 -40.44 4.70
C THR A 201 -12.11 -39.96 5.69
N HIS A 202 -12.61 -38.74 5.51
CA HIS A 202 -13.67 -38.18 6.34
C HIS A 202 -15.04 -38.31 5.67
N LYS A 203 -16.12 -38.25 6.47
CA LYS A 203 -17.49 -38.33 5.95
C LYS A 203 -17.84 -37.14 5.05
N CYS A 204 -17.13 -36.03 5.23
CA CYS A 204 -17.26 -34.82 4.41
C CYS A 204 -16.47 -34.90 3.09
N ASP A 205 -15.75 -35.98 2.79
CA ASP A 205 -14.95 -36.07 1.56
C ASP A 205 -15.83 -36.20 0.31
N GLY A 206 -15.65 -35.27 -0.64
CA GLY A 206 -16.29 -35.33 -1.94
C GLY A 206 -15.73 -36.45 -2.83
N PRO A 207 -16.40 -36.76 -3.96
CA PRO A 207 -16.00 -37.81 -4.88
C PRO A 207 -14.59 -37.61 -5.47
N TRP A 208 -14.06 -36.39 -5.48
CA TRP A 208 -12.72 -36.06 -6.00
C TRP A 208 -11.57 -36.26 -5.01
N SER A 209 -11.88 -36.56 -3.74
CA SER A 209 -10.90 -36.75 -2.67
C SER A 209 -9.78 -37.73 -3.04
N LYS A 210 -10.10 -38.77 -3.83
CA LYS A 210 -9.16 -39.76 -4.38
C LYS A 210 -8.06 -39.20 -5.28
N TRP A 211 -8.18 -37.99 -5.80
CA TRP A 211 -7.17 -37.36 -6.66
C TRP A 211 -6.43 -36.21 -5.98
N TRP A 212 -7.02 -35.61 -4.94
CA TRP A 212 -6.55 -34.35 -4.35
C TRP A 212 -6.17 -34.43 -2.87
N TYR A 213 -6.75 -35.36 -2.10
CA TYR A 213 -6.70 -35.30 -0.62
C TYR A 213 -5.63 -36.21 -0.01
N HIS A 214 -4.82 -36.89 -0.81
CA HIS A 214 -3.81 -37.83 -0.33
C HIS A 214 -2.84 -37.26 0.72
N ASP A 215 -2.47 -35.98 0.59
CA ASP A 215 -1.55 -35.33 1.53
C ASP A 215 -2.27 -35.00 2.86
N VAL A 216 -3.56 -34.68 2.82
CA VAL A 216 -4.39 -34.36 4.00
C VAL A 216 -4.76 -35.63 4.77
N TRP A 217 -5.11 -36.71 4.06
CA TRP A 217 -5.41 -38.01 4.67
C TRP A 217 -4.23 -38.60 5.45
N ARG A 218 -2.99 -38.23 5.11
CA ARG A 218 -1.78 -38.67 5.81
C ARG A 218 -1.43 -37.81 7.02
N SER A 219 -2.12 -36.68 7.19
CA SER A 219 -1.82 -35.70 8.23
C SER A 219 -2.72 -35.86 9.46
N LEU A 220 -2.21 -35.44 10.62
CA LEU A 220 -2.94 -35.47 11.89
C LEU A 220 -3.39 -34.07 12.39
N GLY A 221 -3.11 -33.01 11.64
CA GLY A 221 -3.37 -31.64 12.06
C GLY A 221 -2.52 -30.58 11.36
N TRP A 222 -2.66 -29.35 11.83
CA TRP A 222 -1.72 -28.27 11.55
C TRP A 222 -0.49 -28.43 12.45
N ASP A 223 0.71 -28.41 11.87
CA ASP A 223 1.95 -28.44 12.67
C ASP A 223 2.22 -27.05 13.25
N GLU A 224 2.43 -26.95 14.56
CA GLU A 224 3.08 -25.79 15.18
C GLU A 224 4.58 -25.91 14.91
N ASP A 225 5.24 -24.81 14.51
CA ASP A 225 6.67 -24.74 14.16
C ASP A 225 7.56 -25.57 15.12
N THR A 226 7.89 -26.80 14.73
CA THR A 226 9.00 -27.58 15.29
C THR A 226 9.90 -27.99 14.15
N GLU A 227 11.18 -27.66 14.24
CA GLU A 227 12.26 -28.06 13.31
C GLU A 227 12.48 -29.58 13.23
N ASP A 228 11.59 -30.38 13.81
CA ASP A 228 11.63 -31.83 13.78
C ASP A 228 11.16 -32.37 12.42
N THR A 229 12.11 -32.97 11.73
CA THR A 229 11.99 -33.66 10.43
C THR A 229 11.07 -34.89 10.44
N ASN A 230 10.38 -35.17 11.56
CA ASN A 230 9.46 -36.30 11.77
C ASN A 230 8.02 -35.87 12.09
N SER A 231 7.64 -34.60 11.87
CA SER A 231 6.25 -34.14 12.05
C SER A 231 5.32 -34.73 10.98
N THR A 232 4.20 -35.30 11.42
CA THR A 232 3.16 -35.93 10.58
C THR A 232 2.00 -34.97 10.24
N GLY A 233 2.21 -33.66 10.25
CA GLY A 233 1.19 -32.67 9.89
C GLY A 233 1.34 -32.09 8.49
N ILE A 234 0.45 -31.16 8.13
CA ILE A 234 0.47 -30.48 6.82
C ILE A 234 1.41 -29.28 6.91
N ASN A 235 2.72 -29.53 6.92
CA ASN A 235 3.71 -28.53 6.57
C ASN A 235 4.47 -29.00 5.33
N HIS A 236 4.21 -28.37 4.17
CA HIS A 236 5.13 -28.56 3.06
C HIS A 236 6.48 -27.98 3.48
N PRO A 237 7.57 -28.76 3.41
CA PRO A 237 8.86 -28.32 3.92
C PRO A 237 9.29 -27.01 3.25
N ARG A 238 9.99 -26.15 4.01
CA ARG A 238 10.51 -24.85 3.53
C ARG A 238 11.30 -24.95 2.21
N THR A 239 11.81 -26.14 1.87
CA THR A 239 12.47 -26.48 0.60
C THR A 239 11.56 -26.43 -0.63
N ALA A 240 10.23 -26.43 -0.48
CA ALA A 240 9.27 -26.27 -1.57
C ALA A 240 9.04 -24.80 -2.02
N ARG A 241 9.76 -23.83 -1.43
CA ARG A 241 9.64 -22.38 -1.71
C ARG A 241 10.16 -21.96 -3.08
N TYR A 242 11.13 -22.68 -3.66
CA TYR A 242 11.70 -22.34 -4.96
C TYR A 242 11.09 -23.22 -6.05
N ARG A 243 10.08 -22.70 -6.76
CA ARG A 243 9.41 -23.41 -7.86
C ARG A 243 9.63 -22.66 -9.17
N THR A 244 10.04 -23.40 -10.20
CA THR A 244 10.09 -22.87 -11.56
C THR A 244 8.67 -22.82 -12.12
N VAL A 245 8.24 -21.64 -12.59
CA VAL A 245 6.98 -21.48 -13.31
C VAL A 245 7.31 -21.54 -14.81
N PRO A 246 6.83 -22.55 -15.55
CA PRO A 246 7.05 -22.61 -16.99
C PRO A 246 6.49 -21.38 -17.69
N PRO A 247 7.13 -20.89 -18.76
CA PRO A 247 6.62 -19.77 -19.55
C PRO A 247 5.16 -19.95 -20.02
N ALA A 248 4.75 -21.20 -20.25
CA ALA A 248 3.38 -21.55 -20.63
C ALA A 248 2.31 -21.16 -19.58
N LEU A 249 2.68 -21.03 -18.30
CA LEU A 249 1.75 -20.66 -17.21
C LEU A 249 1.75 -19.16 -16.90
N LEU A 250 2.60 -18.37 -17.56
CA LEU A 250 2.65 -16.91 -17.36
C LEU A 250 1.30 -16.21 -17.66
N PRO A 251 0.52 -16.60 -18.68
CA PRO A 251 -0.81 -16.02 -18.89
C PRO A 251 -1.74 -16.24 -17.68
N ALA A 252 -1.73 -17.43 -17.09
CA ALA A 252 -2.52 -17.74 -15.89
C ALA A 252 -2.10 -16.90 -14.68
N LEU A 253 -0.78 -16.71 -14.51
CA LEU A 253 -0.23 -15.84 -13.47
C LEU A 253 -0.67 -14.38 -13.68
N ARG A 254 -0.56 -13.86 -14.91
CA ARG A 254 -0.95 -12.48 -15.24
C ARG A 254 -2.43 -12.19 -14.99
N MET A 255 -3.31 -13.17 -15.20
CA MET A 255 -4.75 -13.03 -14.92
C MET A 255 -5.04 -13.10 -13.42
N SER A 256 -4.34 -13.96 -12.68
CA SER A 256 -4.66 -14.23 -11.27
C SER A 256 -4.02 -13.23 -10.30
N MET A 257 -2.81 -12.72 -10.61
CA MET A 257 -2.05 -11.84 -9.71
C MET A 257 -2.81 -10.57 -9.31
N PRO A 258 -3.46 -9.80 -10.22
CA PRO A 258 -4.18 -8.60 -9.82
C PRO A 258 -5.32 -8.89 -8.83
N SER A 259 -6.04 -9.99 -9.04
CA SER A 259 -7.13 -10.44 -8.16
C SER A 259 -6.59 -10.89 -6.80
N TYR A 260 -5.46 -11.59 -6.79
CA TYR A 260 -4.76 -12.00 -5.58
C TYR A 260 -4.28 -10.79 -4.77
N THR A 261 -3.60 -9.84 -5.41
CA THR A 261 -3.08 -8.64 -4.75
C THR A 261 -4.21 -7.84 -4.11
N PHE A 262 -5.35 -7.66 -4.81
CA PHE A 262 -6.52 -7.01 -4.24
C PHE A 262 -7.08 -7.77 -3.03
N LEU A 263 -7.32 -9.08 -3.14
CA LEU A 263 -7.86 -9.85 -2.02
C LEU A 263 -6.88 -9.89 -0.83
N GLN A 264 -5.57 -9.85 -1.10
CA GLN A 264 -4.54 -9.83 -0.06
C GLN A 264 -4.60 -8.54 0.78
N THR A 265 -4.95 -7.38 0.20
CA THR A 265 -5.09 -6.13 0.97
C THR A 265 -6.22 -6.19 2.00
N LEU A 266 -7.21 -7.08 1.78
CA LEU A 266 -8.34 -7.30 2.68
C LEU A 266 -8.03 -8.22 3.87
N THR A 267 -6.85 -8.87 3.87
CA THR A 267 -6.48 -9.78 4.97
C THR A 267 -6.07 -9.00 6.23
N ASN A 268 -6.48 -9.49 7.40
CA ASN A 268 -6.07 -8.90 8.69
C ASN A 268 -4.54 -8.91 8.85
N THR A 269 -3.86 -9.95 8.38
CA THR A 269 -2.39 -10.00 8.40
C THR A 269 -1.77 -8.87 7.60
N HIS A 270 -2.29 -8.55 6.40
CA HIS A 270 -1.78 -7.44 5.61
C HIS A 270 -1.93 -6.11 6.34
N GLN A 271 -3.08 -5.88 6.97
CA GLN A 271 -3.33 -4.68 7.77
C GLN A 271 -2.38 -4.58 8.98
N GLN A 272 -2.08 -5.70 9.65
CA GLN A 272 -1.14 -5.74 10.78
C GLN A 272 0.33 -5.63 10.33
N ARG A 273 0.73 -6.25 9.21
CA ARG A 273 2.09 -6.12 8.64
C ARG A 273 2.43 -4.68 8.27
N ALA A 274 1.44 -3.92 7.82
CA ALA A 274 1.61 -2.52 7.51
C ALA A 274 1.93 -1.67 8.76
N ILE A 275 1.62 -2.13 9.97
CA ILE A 275 1.71 -1.32 11.20
C ILE A 275 1.93 -2.21 12.44
N THR A 276 3.19 -2.42 12.85
CA THR A 276 3.47 -3.07 14.15
C THR A 276 3.33 -2.11 15.33
N THR A 277 3.64 -0.82 15.17
CA THR A 277 3.19 0.28 16.04
C THR A 277 3.52 1.63 15.38
N PRO A 278 2.55 2.53 15.09
CA PRO A 278 2.90 3.88 14.67
C PRO A 278 3.52 4.62 15.87
N PRO A 279 4.57 5.46 15.68
CA PRO A 279 5.26 6.14 16.78
C PRO A 279 4.36 6.97 17.71
N SER A 280 3.20 7.43 17.20
CA SER A 280 2.24 8.27 17.92
C SER A 280 0.89 7.60 18.19
N GLY A 281 0.75 6.29 17.92
CA GLY A 281 -0.52 5.57 18.04
C GLY A 281 -1.58 5.94 16.97
N LYS A 282 -1.34 6.97 16.15
CA LYS A 282 -2.13 7.30 14.95
C LYS A 282 -1.28 7.12 13.71
N LEU A 283 -1.78 6.36 12.72
CA LEU A 283 -1.05 6.11 11.47
C LEU A 283 -1.00 7.35 10.57
N TYR A 284 -2.12 8.07 10.49
CA TYR A 284 -2.24 9.30 9.73
C TYR A 284 -2.53 10.45 10.69
N GLU A 285 -1.88 11.59 10.47
CA GLU A 285 -2.19 12.82 11.22
C GLU A 285 -3.64 13.27 10.97
N ASP A 286 -4.07 13.25 9.71
CA ASP A 286 -5.45 13.48 9.30
C ASP A 286 -6.10 12.15 8.88
N PRO A 287 -7.24 11.74 9.47
CA PRO A 287 -7.91 10.48 9.13
C PRO A 287 -8.37 10.43 7.66
N ARG A 288 -8.62 11.58 7.02
CA ARG A 288 -9.02 11.64 5.61
C ARG A 288 -7.94 11.08 4.67
N ASN A 289 -6.68 11.03 5.12
CA ASN A 289 -5.56 10.51 4.33
C ASN A 289 -5.58 9.00 4.12
N GLN A 290 -6.42 8.26 4.84
CA GLN A 290 -6.57 6.81 4.70
C GLN A 290 -7.16 6.41 3.34
N HIS A 291 -8.11 7.19 2.82
CA HIS A 291 -8.88 6.86 1.61
C HIS A 291 -8.58 7.79 0.43
N VAL A 292 -7.39 8.40 0.42
CA VAL A 292 -7.01 9.32 -0.64
C VAL A 292 -6.79 8.59 -1.97
N LEU A 293 -7.17 9.27 -3.04
CA LEU A 293 -6.94 8.85 -4.41
C LEU A 293 -5.67 9.53 -4.97
N VAL A 294 -4.80 8.75 -5.59
CA VAL A 294 -3.57 9.20 -6.24
C VAL A 294 -3.69 9.10 -7.75
N TYR A 295 -2.81 9.77 -8.50
CA TYR A 295 -2.75 9.60 -9.96
C TYR A 295 -1.41 9.06 -10.41
N VAL A 296 -1.48 8.13 -11.36
CA VAL A 296 -0.33 7.58 -12.08
C VAL A 296 -0.65 7.60 -13.57
N GLY A 297 0.23 8.15 -14.38
CA GLY A 297 0.01 8.18 -15.83
C GLY A 297 1.26 8.34 -16.68
N THR A 298 1.16 7.90 -17.93
CA THR A 298 2.19 8.07 -18.97
C THR A 298 1.76 9.17 -19.96
N PRO A 299 2.70 9.85 -20.64
CA PRO A 299 2.36 10.93 -21.57
C PRO A 299 1.50 10.39 -22.73
N GLY A 300 0.71 11.27 -23.35
CA GLY A 300 0.04 10.94 -24.61
C GLY A 300 1.03 10.58 -25.70
N THR A 301 0.77 9.49 -26.44
CA THR A 301 1.47 9.25 -27.71
C THR A 301 0.80 10.09 -28.80
N SER A 302 1.50 10.35 -29.90
CA SER A 302 0.96 11.04 -31.09
C SER A 302 -0.31 10.38 -31.69
N SER A 303 -0.64 9.15 -31.26
CA SER A 303 -1.77 8.34 -31.72
C SER A 303 -2.88 8.12 -30.67
N GLY A 304 -2.83 8.72 -29.47
CA GLY A 304 -3.89 8.52 -28.47
C GLY A 304 -3.80 9.38 -27.19
N ARG A 305 -4.93 9.50 -26.47
CA ARG A 305 -5.00 10.15 -25.15
C ARG A 305 -4.03 9.47 -24.17
N GLY A 306 -3.28 10.28 -23.42
CA GLY A 306 -2.42 9.81 -22.33
C GLY A 306 -3.18 8.90 -21.35
N ARG A 307 -2.53 7.83 -20.89
CA ARG A 307 -3.14 6.87 -19.96
C ARG A 307 -2.90 7.36 -18.53
N GLY A 308 -3.73 8.27 -18.06
CA GLY A 308 -3.81 8.67 -16.67
C GLY A 308 -4.88 7.91 -15.90
N ARG A 309 -4.55 7.33 -14.75
CA ARG A 309 -5.50 6.61 -13.89
C ARG A 309 -5.44 7.16 -12.48
N ILE A 310 -6.61 7.30 -11.87
CA ILE A 310 -6.79 7.64 -10.46
C ILE A 310 -6.97 6.32 -9.71
N ILE A 311 -6.17 6.10 -8.67
CA ILE A 311 -6.04 4.83 -7.96
C ILE A 311 -6.15 5.10 -6.45
N PRO A 312 -6.85 4.26 -5.67
CA PRO A 312 -6.81 4.31 -4.21
C PRO A 312 -5.39 4.18 -3.64
N ARG A 313 -5.10 4.86 -2.52
CA ARG A 313 -3.78 4.89 -1.87
C ARG A 313 -3.18 3.50 -1.60
N ASP A 314 -4.01 2.57 -1.15
CA ASP A 314 -3.64 1.18 -0.81
C ASP A 314 -3.33 0.31 -2.04
N MET A 315 -3.84 0.70 -3.22
CA MET A 315 -3.63 0.00 -4.49
C MET A 315 -2.60 0.70 -5.39
N ALA A 316 -2.04 1.82 -4.95
CA ALA A 316 -1.10 2.62 -5.72
C ALA A 316 0.25 1.92 -5.82
N VAL A 317 0.54 1.34 -6.99
CA VAL A 317 1.80 0.64 -7.27
C VAL A 317 2.49 1.18 -8.52
N ILE A 318 3.82 1.19 -8.48
CA ILE A 318 4.69 1.44 -9.63
C ILE A 318 5.49 0.18 -9.96
N SER A 319 5.85 0.02 -11.23
CA SER A 319 6.67 -1.13 -11.65
C SER A 319 8.04 -1.08 -10.95
N PRO A 320 8.55 -2.20 -10.40
CA PRO A 320 9.95 -2.29 -9.96
C PRO A 320 10.97 -2.02 -11.09
N PHE A 321 10.53 -2.09 -12.34
CA PHE A 321 11.33 -1.74 -13.51
C PHE A 321 11.37 -0.24 -13.81
N ASP A 322 10.66 0.60 -13.04
CA ASP A 322 10.73 2.06 -13.15
C ASP A 322 12.10 2.58 -12.68
N SER A 323 12.65 3.58 -13.39
CA SER A 323 13.96 4.15 -13.07
C SER A 323 14.06 4.75 -11.69
N SER A 324 12.95 5.25 -11.13
CA SER A 324 12.92 5.81 -9.78
C SER A 324 13.22 4.76 -8.71
N VAL A 325 12.79 3.50 -8.91
CA VAL A 325 13.00 2.40 -7.97
C VAL A 325 14.42 1.87 -8.03
N GLN A 326 14.97 1.72 -9.24
CA GLN A 326 16.32 1.15 -9.42
C GLN A 326 17.46 2.12 -9.10
N GLY A 327 17.27 3.42 -9.32
CA GLY A 327 18.36 4.39 -9.24
C GLY A 327 17.97 5.81 -8.86
N GLY A 328 16.74 6.02 -8.37
CA GLY A 328 16.29 7.35 -7.94
C GLY A 328 16.15 8.37 -9.09
N ASP A 329 16.07 7.89 -10.34
CA ASP A 329 16.01 8.77 -11.51
C ASP A 329 14.59 9.32 -11.74
N ALA A 330 14.32 10.39 -11.01
CA ALA A 330 13.10 11.14 -11.07
C ALA A 330 13.33 12.59 -10.61
N THR A 331 12.49 13.49 -11.11
CA THR A 331 12.34 14.85 -10.57
C THR A 331 11.03 14.95 -9.82
N TRP A 332 10.94 15.87 -8.86
CA TRP A 332 9.70 16.06 -8.12
C TRP A 332 9.46 17.52 -7.75
N GLU A 333 8.23 17.85 -7.39
CA GLU A 333 7.80 19.13 -6.88
C GLU A 333 6.82 18.94 -5.71
N GLY A 334 6.90 19.84 -4.73
CA GLY A 334 5.93 19.93 -3.64
C GLY A 334 5.11 21.20 -3.84
N ILE A 335 3.80 21.05 -3.98
CA ILE A 335 2.87 22.13 -4.27
C ILE A 335 1.77 22.14 -3.20
N ARG A 336 1.27 23.32 -2.85
CA ARG A 336 0.23 23.50 -1.84
C ARG A 336 -1.01 24.19 -2.41
N VAL A 337 -2.17 23.83 -1.87
CA VAL A 337 -3.48 24.38 -2.22
C VAL A 337 -4.00 25.20 -1.04
N TYR A 338 -4.34 26.46 -1.32
CA TYR A 338 -4.95 27.40 -0.37
C TYR A 338 -6.23 27.96 -0.99
N ASN A 339 -7.35 27.93 -0.26
CA ASN A 339 -8.62 28.57 -0.66
C ASN A 339 -9.02 28.31 -2.13
N GLY A 340 -8.86 27.07 -2.60
CA GLY A 340 -9.20 26.62 -3.95
C GLY A 340 -8.17 26.99 -5.03
N ARG A 341 -7.05 27.60 -4.67
CA ARG A 341 -5.97 28.02 -5.59
C ARG A 341 -4.67 27.32 -5.27
N ILE A 342 -3.86 27.10 -6.30
CA ILE A 342 -2.56 26.47 -6.18
C ILE A 342 -1.49 27.56 -6.07
N PHE A 343 -0.70 27.55 -5.00
CA PHE A 343 0.33 28.56 -4.77
C PHE A 343 1.49 28.41 -5.77
N HIS A 344 1.82 29.50 -6.50
CA HIS A 344 2.91 29.58 -7.48
C HIS A 344 3.01 28.37 -8.46
N LEU A 345 1.87 27.83 -8.93
CA LEU A 345 1.84 26.67 -9.84
C LEU A 345 2.80 26.81 -11.02
N ASP A 346 2.80 27.98 -11.66
CA ASP A 346 3.63 28.20 -12.84
C ASP A 346 5.14 28.14 -12.56
N HIS A 347 5.57 28.63 -11.40
CA HIS A 347 6.97 28.57 -10.97
C HIS A 347 7.39 27.14 -10.65
N HIS A 348 6.53 26.38 -9.96
CA HIS A 348 6.76 24.96 -9.67
C HIS A 348 6.92 24.15 -10.97
N LEU A 349 6.00 24.31 -11.93
CA LEU A 349 6.09 23.63 -13.21
C LEU A 349 7.35 24.04 -14.00
N ASN A 350 7.69 25.34 -14.02
CA ASN A 350 8.92 25.79 -14.68
C ASN A 350 10.17 25.15 -14.08
N ARG A 351 10.25 25.03 -12.75
CA ARG A 351 11.36 24.36 -12.06
C ARG A 351 11.40 22.86 -12.33
N LEU A 352 10.24 22.21 -12.39
CA LEU A 352 10.12 20.81 -12.79
C LEU A 352 10.67 20.55 -14.20
N TYR A 353 10.28 21.38 -15.18
CA TYR A 353 10.78 21.26 -16.56
C TYR A 353 12.27 21.58 -16.67
N ARG A 354 12.78 22.57 -15.93
CA ARG A 354 14.23 22.87 -15.89
C ARG A 354 15.01 21.70 -15.31
N SER A 355 14.52 21.10 -14.22
CA SER A 355 15.12 19.92 -13.59
C SER A 355 15.10 18.72 -14.53
N ALA A 356 13.97 18.45 -15.19
CA ALA A 356 13.84 17.36 -16.15
C ALA A 356 14.77 17.55 -17.37
N LYS A 357 14.90 18.79 -17.86
CA LYS A 357 15.85 19.13 -18.93
C LYS A 357 17.29 18.90 -18.51
N ALA A 358 17.66 19.26 -17.28
CA ALA A 358 19.01 19.03 -16.75
C ALA A 358 19.35 17.54 -16.63
N LEU A 359 18.36 16.69 -16.32
CA LEU A 359 18.51 15.23 -16.30
C LEU A 359 18.35 14.55 -17.68
N GLY A 360 18.19 15.33 -18.75
CA GLY A 360 18.07 14.79 -20.11
C GLY A 360 16.80 13.99 -20.37
N PHE A 361 15.68 14.35 -19.76
CA PHE A 361 14.41 13.66 -19.99
C PHE A 361 13.90 13.94 -21.41
N GLU A 362 13.59 12.87 -22.13
CA GLU A 362 12.90 12.91 -23.43
C GLU A 362 11.41 12.59 -23.24
N ASN A 363 10.55 13.08 -24.13
CA ASN A 363 9.11 12.78 -24.12
C ASN A 363 8.41 13.11 -22.78
N MET A 364 8.64 14.34 -22.30
CA MET A 364 7.96 14.88 -21.13
C MET A 364 6.47 15.13 -21.40
N HIS A 365 5.64 14.94 -20.38
CA HIS A 365 4.23 15.39 -20.38
C HIS A 365 4.16 16.88 -20.73
N THR A 366 3.15 17.25 -21.49
CA THR A 366 2.86 18.66 -21.79
C THR A 366 2.35 19.40 -20.55
N ARG A 367 2.53 20.72 -20.51
CA ARG A 367 2.11 21.53 -19.36
C ARG A 367 0.61 21.37 -19.09
N SER A 368 -0.20 21.33 -20.14
CA SER A 368 -1.64 21.12 -20.05
C SER A 368 -2.02 19.75 -19.49
N GLU A 369 -1.30 18.68 -19.85
CA GLU A 369 -1.56 17.33 -19.31
C GLU A 369 -1.27 17.26 -17.81
N ILE A 370 -0.16 17.86 -17.37
CA ILE A 370 0.17 17.91 -15.94
C ILE A 370 -0.89 18.71 -15.18
N ILE A 371 -1.30 19.87 -15.70
CA ILE A 371 -2.32 20.72 -15.07
C ILE A 371 -3.67 19.99 -14.99
N ASP A 372 -4.12 19.34 -16.08
CA ASP A 372 -5.35 18.55 -16.07
C ASP A 372 -5.29 17.42 -15.04
N ALA A 373 -4.18 16.68 -14.99
CA ALA A 373 -3.98 15.61 -14.02
C ALA A 373 -4.05 16.11 -12.56
N ILE A 374 -3.43 17.25 -12.26
CA ILE A 374 -3.50 17.90 -10.94
C ILE A 374 -4.96 18.19 -10.57
N PHE A 375 -5.69 18.89 -11.44
CA PHE A 375 -7.06 19.28 -11.15
C PHE A 375 -8.00 18.08 -11.05
N ARG A 376 -7.81 17.04 -11.86
CA ARG A 376 -8.59 15.80 -11.77
C ARG A 376 -8.42 15.11 -10.42
N VAL A 377 -7.19 15.04 -9.90
CA VAL A 377 -6.90 14.43 -8.60
C VAL A 377 -7.47 15.25 -7.45
N LEU A 378 -7.28 16.56 -7.47
CA LEU A 378 -7.83 17.46 -6.45
C LEU A 378 -9.36 17.45 -6.48
N ALA A 379 -9.97 17.38 -7.65
CA ALA A 379 -11.41 17.25 -7.81
C ALA A 379 -11.93 15.92 -7.25
N ALA A 380 -11.29 14.80 -7.60
CA ALA A 380 -11.68 13.47 -7.15
C ALA A 380 -11.61 13.30 -5.63
N ASN A 381 -10.65 13.97 -4.97
CA ASN A 381 -10.51 13.93 -3.51
C ASN A 381 -11.30 15.03 -2.76
N GLY A 382 -11.99 15.93 -3.47
CA GLY A 382 -12.63 17.09 -2.83
C GLY A 382 -11.65 18.04 -2.15
N MET A 383 -10.37 17.99 -2.51
CA MET A 383 -9.32 18.82 -1.92
C MET A 383 -9.41 20.23 -2.49
N ARG A 384 -9.79 21.18 -1.62
CA ARG A 384 -9.91 22.61 -1.96
C ARG A 384 -9.04 23.49 -1.08
N ASP A 385 -8.61 23.01 0.08
CA ASP A 385 -7.79 23.79 1.00
C ASP A 385 -6.96 22.87 1.90
N GLY A 386 -5.84 23.34 2.45
CA GLY A 386 -5.02 22.55 3.39
C GLY A 386 -4.46 21.26 2.80
N ALA A 387 -4.32 21.19 1.48
CA ALA A 387 -3.80 20.03 0.77
C ALA A 387 -2.39 20.31 0.26
N HIS A 388 -1.47 19.36 0.47
CA HIS A 388 -0.14 19.35 -0.10
C HIS A 388 -0.03 18.21 -1.08
N MET A 389 0.57 18.46 -2.24
CA MET A 389 0.68 17.50 -3.32
C MET A 389 2.12 17.36 -3.75
N ARG A 390 2.61 16.12 -3.76
CA ARG A 390 3.91 15.77 -4.35
C ARG A 390 3.69 15.30 -5.78
N LEU A 391 4.27 16.03 -6.72
CA LEU A 391 4.34 15.62 -8.12
C LEU A 391 5.69 15.00 -8.36
N THR A 392 5.75 13.82 -8.93
CA THR A 392 7.01 13.15 -9.29
C THR A 392 6.93 12.72 -10.73
N ILE A 393 7.97 13.04 -11.51
CA ILE A 393 8.13 12.57 -12.88
C ILE A 393 9.35 11.66 -12.92
N THR A 394 9.11 10.39 -13.22
CA THR A 394 10.17 9.41 -13.43
C THR A 394 10.51 9.34 -14.91
N ARG A 395 11.72 8.90 -15.24
CA ARG A 395 12.08 8.64 -16.65
C ARG A 395 11.30 7.45 -17.25
N GLY A 396 10.62 6.67 -16.41
CA GLY A 396 9.71 5.60 -16.83
C GLY A 396 10.20 4.20 -16.56
N GLU A 397 9.43 3.24 -17.05
CA GLU A 397 9.76 1.82 -17.02
C GLU A 397 10.87 1.48 -18.01
N LYS A 398 11.76 0.56 -17.61
CA LYS A 398 12.85 0.05 -18.42
C LYS A 398 12.52 -1.32 -18.99
N CYS A 399 13.03 -1.62 -20.19
CA CYS A 399 12.95 -2.97 -20.75
C CYS A 399 13.91 -3.97 -20.07
N THR A 400 14.98 -3.47 -19.42
CA THR A 400 15.96 -4.28 -18.68
C THR A 400 16.51 -3.52 -17.49
N SER A 401 16.96 -4.23 -16.46
CA SER A 401 17.65 -3.65 -15.31
C SER A 401 19.03 -3.16 -15.73
N SER A 402 19.20 -1.83 -15.81
CA SER A 402 20.46 -1.20 -16.20
C SER A 402 20.47 0.27 -15.80
N MET A 403 21.65 0.86 -15.61
CA MET A 403 21.79 2.30 -15.36
C MET A 403 21.62 3.16 -16.62
N ASN A 404 21.68 2.56 -17.81
CA ASN A 404 21.62 3.32 -19.06
C ASN A 404 20.18 3.83 -19.34
N PRO A 405 19.98 5.15 -19.52
CA PRO A 405 18.67 5.74 -19.81
C PRO A 405 18.06 5.29 -21.15
N LEU A 406 18.83 4.77 -22.10
CA LEU A 406 18.31 4.29 -23.39
C LEU A 406 17.33 3.13 -23.26
N PHE A 407 17.35 2.41 -22.14
CA PHE A 407 16.42 1.31 -21.89
C PHE A 407 15.04 1.79 -21.39
N ASN A 408 14.86 3.10 -21.15
CA ASN A 408 13.59 3.73 -20.83
C ASN A 408 12.71 3.89 -22.09
N VAL A 409 12.10 2.79 -22.52
CA VAL A 409 11.34 2.73 -23.79
C VAL A 409 9.85 3.00 -23.62
N TYR A 410 9.32 2.98 -22.40
CA TYR A 410 7.88 3.07 -22.13
C TYR A 410 7.37 4.51 -21.84
N GLY A 411 8.25 5.51 -21.90
CA GLY A 411 7.92 6.92 -21.65
C GLY A 411 7.89 7.30 -20.18
N THR A 412 7.83 8.61 -19.90
CA THR A 412 7.91 9.16 -18.54
C THR A 412 6.66 8.83 -17.69
N THR A 413 6.83 8.51 -16.41
CA THR A 413 5.70 8.27 -15.50
C THR A 413 5.45 9.51 -14.64
N LEU A 414 4.26 10.11 -14.73
CA LEU A 414 3.78 11.15 -13.82
C LEU A 414 3.05 10.51 -12.65
N ILE A 415 3.48 10.83 -11.43
CA ILE A 415 2.91 10.37 -10.18
C ILE A 415 2.49 11.60 -9.38
N ILE A 416 1.23 11.63 -8.94
CA ILE A 416 0.69 12.72 -8.13
C ILE A 416 0.14 12.14 -6.83
N LEU A 417 0.77 12.52 -5.72
CA LEU A 417 0.40 12.10 -4.37
C LEU A 417 -0.12 13.31 -3.59
N PRO A 418 -1.44 13.51 -3.51
CA PRO A 418 -2.02 14.53 -2.66
C PRO A 418 -2.20 14.01 -1.22
N GLU A 419 -2.07 14.87 -0.22
CA GLU A 419 -2.37 14.57 1.18
C GLU A 419 -2.96 15.81 1.86
N TRP A 420 -3.93 15.60 2.75
CA TRP A 420 -4.36 16.63 3.70
C TRP A 420 -3.24 16.84 4.71
N LYS A 421 -2.66 18.03 4.71
CA LYS A 421 -1.58 18.41 5.63
C LYS A 421 -1.93 19.73 6.27
N PRO A 422 -2.30 19.73 7.56
CA PRO A 422 -2.58 20.98 8.25
C PRO A 422 -1.31 21.86 8.28
N THR A 423 -1.50 23.17 8.34
CA THR A 423 -0.40 24.14 8.42
C THR A 423 0.32 24.11 9.76
N GLU A 424 -0.29 23.53 10.78
CA GLU A 424 0.29 23.31 12.10
C GLU A 424 0.01 21.86 12.48
N GLY A 425 1.05 21.08 12.82
CA GLY A 425 0.89 19.64 12.97
C GLY A 425 2.12 18.89 13.46
N ALA A 426 2.03 17.57 13.46
CA ALA A 426 3.16 16.65 13.67
C ALA A 426 3.97 16.44 12.38
N THR A 427 3.33 16.52 11.21
CA THR A 427 4.02 16.40 9.91
C THR A 427 4.40 17.76 9.29
N THR A 428 3.85 18.85 9.81
CA THR A 428 4.18 20.24 9.45
C THR A 428 4.77 20.93 10.67
N TYR A 429 5.83 21.73 10.52
CA TYR A 429 6.48 22.36 11.67
C TYR A 429 5.51 23.30 12.43
N ASP A 430 5.73 23.44 13.74
CA ASP A 430 4.98 24.40 14.56
C ASP A 430 5.49 25.82 14.28
N ASN A 431 4.74 26.58 13.48
CA ASN A 431 5.08 27.95 13.09
C ASN A 431 4.96 28.96 14.25
N THR A 432 4.39 28.56 15.39
CA THR A 432 4.21 29.42 16.57
C THR A 432 5.27 29.19 17.64
N LYS A 433 5.54 27.93 18.02
CA LYS A 433 6.55 27.58 19.02
C LYS A 433 7.96 27.48 18.43
N GLY A 434 8.05 27.34 17.12
CA GLY A 434 9.30 27.18 16.40
C GLY A 434 9.96 25.84 16.65
N ILE A 435 11.10 25.65 15.98
CA ILE A 435 11.81 24.38 15.93
C ILE A 435 13.22 24.49 16.50
N SER A 436 13.71 23.36 17.00
CA SER A 436 15.12 23.19 17.36
C SER A 436 15.85 22.45 16.24
N LEU A 437 17.06 22.89 15.93
CA LEU A 437 17.90 22.33 14.88
C LEU A 437 19.21 21.77 15.45
N ILE A 438 19.78 20.79 14.74
CA ILE A 438 21.14 20.30 14.98
C ILE A 438 22.00 20.44 13.72
N THR A 439 23.29 20.70 13.85
CA THR A 439 24.20 20.66 12.71
C THR A 439 24.46 19.21 12.30
N ALA A 440 24.25 18.93 11.01
CA ALA A 440 24.49 17.61 10.44
C ALA A 440 25.99 17.29 10.45
N GLY A 441 26.35 16.22 11.17
CA GLY A 441 27.70 15.66 11.21
C GLY A 441 27.88 14.50 10.25
N VAL A 442 26.79 13.83 9.86
CA VAL A 442 26.81 12.58 9.09
C VAL A 442 27.20 12.78 7.63
N CYS A 443 26.79 13.88 6.99
CA CYS A 443 27.16 14.19 5.62
C CYS A 443 27.15 15.69 5.32
N ARG A 444 27.91 16.08 4.30
CA ARG A 444 27.89 17.42 3.70
C ARG A 444 26.94 17.47 2.53
N ARG A 445 26.51 18.68 2.16
CA ARG A 445 25.65 18.89 1.02
C ARG A 445 26.44 18.69 -0.28
N SER A 446 25.88 17.92 -1.21
CA SER A 446 26.59 17.58 -2.46
C SER A 446 26.98 18.83 -3.23
N PRO A 447 28.21 18.92 -3.75
CA PRO A 447 28.58 19.99 -4.66
C PRO A 447 27.91 19.79 -6.03
N PRO A 448 27.79 20.86 -6.84
CA PRO A 448 27.36 20.74 -8.24
C PRO A 448 28.16 19.75 -9.08
N SER A 449 29.41 19.45 -8.69
CA SER A 449 30.28 18.47 -9.35
C SER A 449 29.90 17.00 -9.10
N THR A 450 29.06 16.71 -8.10
CA THR A 450 28.58 15.36 -7.80
C THR A 450 27.11 15.21 -8.16
N LEU A 451 26.26 16.02 -7.55
CA LEU A 451 24.83 16.07 -7.83
C LEU A 451 24.35 17.48 -7.48
N ASP A 452 24.01 18.26 -8.50
CA ASP A 452 23.58 19.63 -8.32
C ASP A 452 22.19 19.69 -7.68
N ASN A 453 22.13 20.23 -6.46
CA ASN A 453 20.89 20.36 -5.69
C ASN A 453 19.96 21.45 -6.24
N LYS A 454 20.37 22.22 -7.25
CA LYS A 454 19.45 23.07 -8.02
C LYS A 454 18.44 22.24 -8.82
N ILE A 455 18.78 20.99 -9.13
CA ILE A 455 17.87 20.02 -9.73
C ILE A 455 17.03 19.43 -8.60
N HIS A 456 15.71 19.58 -8.69
CA HIS A 456 14.81 19.01 -7.69
C HIS A 456 14.61 17.50 -7.96
N HIS A 457 15.63 16.70 -7.61
CA HIS A 457 15.73 15.27 -7.91
C HIS A 457 15.23 14.39 -6.75
N ASN A 458 14.97 13.11 -7.02
CA ASN A 458 14.46 12.17 -6.03
C ASN A 458 15.55 11.46 -5.18
N ASN A 459 16.83 11.73 -5.44
CA ASN A 459 17.96 11.21 -4.67
C ASN A 459 18.11 11.91 -3.30
N MET A 460 17.21 11.58 -2.36
CA MET A 460 17.06 12.27 -1.08
C MET A 460 17.82 11.60 0.08
N ILE A 461 18.64 10.58 -0.15
CA ILE A 461 19.37 9.89 0.94
C ILE A 461 20.27 10.85 1.71
N GLN A 462 20.90 11.81 1.01
CA GLN A 462 21.70 12.89 1.61
C GLN A 462 20.88 13.82 2.52
N ASN A 463 19.56 13.91 2.34
CA ASN A 463 18.66 14.69 3.19
C ASN A 463 18.07 13.83 4.33
N ILE A 464 17.86 12.54 4.09
CA ILE A 464 17.30 11.59 5.07
C ILE A 464 18.31 11.28 6.18
N LEU A 465 19.60 11.09 5.86
CA LEU A 465 20.62 10.79 6.88
C LEU A 465 20.74 11.88 7.96
N PRO A 466 20.81 13.18 7.63
CA PRO A 466 20.73 14.26 8.63
C PRO A 466 19.43 14.26 9.42
N LYS A 467 18.30 13.93 8.79
CA LYS A 467 17.01 13.83 9.50
C LYS A 467 17.01 12.69 10.52
N ILE A 468 17.64 11.55 10.21
CA ILE A 468 17.84 10.46 11.17
C ILE A 468 18.67 10.94 12.36
N GLN A 469 19.76 11.69 12.11
CA GLN A 469 20.57 12.29 13.17
C GLN A 469 19.75 13.25 14.05
N ALA A 470 18.93 14.11 13.45
CA ALA A 470 18.02 15.01 14.16
C ALA A 470 17.02 14.25 15.04
N ASN A 471 16.40 13.19 14.51
CA ASN A 471 15.47 12.35 15.26
C ASN A 471 16.14 11.69 16.47
N HIS A 472 17.37 11.18 16.33
CA HIS A 472 18.13 10.62 17.46
C HIS A 472 18.51 11.65 18.51
N ALA A 473 18.73 12.90 18.10
CA ALA A 473 19.00 14.01 19.00
C ALA A 473 17.73 14.62 19.63
N GLY A 474 16.53 14.15 19.23
CA GLY A 474 15.25 14.67 19.73
C GLY A 474 14.94 16.09 19.26
N VAL A 475 15.55 16.54 18.16
CA VAL A 475 15.30 17.87 17.56
C VAL A 475 14.49 17.72 16.27
N ALA A 476 13.95 18.84 15.78
CA ALA A 476 13.05 18.80 14.63
C ALA A 476 13.81 18.48 13.35
N ASP A 477 14.90 19.19 13.03
CA ASP A 477 15.58 19.08 11.74
C ASP A 477 17.09 19.31 11.86
N ALA A 478 17.81 19.10 10.76
CA ALA A 478 19.26 19.25 10.72
C ALA A 478 19.72 20.32 9.71
N ILE A 479 20.64 21.18 10.13
CA ILE A 479 21.36 22.15 9.28
C ILE A 479 22.48 21.42 8.53
N MET A 480 22.48 21.49 7.21
CA MET A 480 23.51 20.90 6.36
C MET A 480 24.54 21.97 5.97
N LEU A 481 25.82 21.59 6.03
CA LEU A 481 26.94 22.42 5.61
C LEU A 481 27.44 21.99 4.22
N ASP A 482 28.03 22.93 3.49
CA ASP A 482 28.79 22.66 2.28
C ASP A 482 30.16 22.01 2.58
N LEU A 483 30.95 21.76 1.54
CA LEU A 483 32.29 21.15 1.67
C LEU A 483 33.31 22.08 2.35
N GLU A 484 33.10 23.38 2.29
CA GLU A 484 33.98 24.40 2.87
C GLU A 484 33.56 24.79 4.31
N GLY A 485 32.46 24.24 4.80
CA GLY A 485 31.95 24.44 6.15
C GLY A 485 30.97 25.62 6.31
N PHE A 486 30.50 26.23 5.22
CA PHE A 486 29.42 27.21 5.27
C PHE A 486 28.05 26.54 5.27
N VAL A 487 27.04 27.26 5.74
CA VAL A 487 25.66 26.75 5.79
C VAL A 487 25.05 26.73 4.40
N ALA A 488 24.45 25.60 4.01
CA ALA A 488 23.78 25.45 2.71
C ALA A 488 22.25 25.57 2.86
N GLU A 489 21.62 24.59 3.50
CA GLU A 489 20.18 24.50 3.75
C GLU A 489 19.94 23.49 4.89
N THR A 490 18.70 23.29 5.33
CA THR A 490 18.37 22.14 6.17
C THR A 490 18.12 20.90 5.32
N ASN A 491 17.79 19.77 5.95
CA ASN A 491 17.37 18.57 5.24
C ASN A 491 16.17 18.78 4.30
N ALA A 492 15.31 19.78 4.49
CA ALA A 492 14.12 19.96 3.64
C ALA A 492 13.70 21.41 3.37
N THR A 493 14.37 22.41 3.96
CA THR A 493 13.97 23.82 3.92
C THR A 493 15.18 24.74 3.78
N ASN A 494 14.99 25.92 3.19
CA ASN A 494 16.02 26.96 3.17
C ASN A 494 16.08 27.69 4.53
N LEU A 495 17.17 28.43 4.78
CA LEU A 495 17.39 29.16 6.03
C LEU A 495 17.56 30.66 5.78
N PHE A 496 17.09 31.44 6.75
CA PHE A 496 17.27 32.88 6.83
C PHE A 496 17.71 33.26 8.24
N LEU A 497 18.52 34.29 8.34
CA LEU A 497 18.85 34.93 9.60
C LEU A 497 18.59 36.43 9.53
N VAL A 498 18.31 37.01 10.69
CA VAL A 498 18.14 38.44 10.91
C VAL A 498 19.12 38.87 11.98
N ARG A 499 19.79 40.01 11.76
CA ARG A 499 20.57 40.70 12.78
C ARG A 499 19.78 41.93 13.27
N CYS A 500 19.83 42.22 14.56
CA CYS A 500 19.17 43.38 15.17
C CYS A 500 20.02 44.65 15.04
N ASP A 501 21.35 44.53 15.00
CA ASP A 501 22.27 45.67 14.87
C ASP A 501 22.08 46.42 13.54
N CYS A 502 21.57 45.73 12.53
CA CYS A 502 21.06 46.26 11.27
C CYS A 502 20.04 45.25 10.71
N PRO A 503 18.79 45.65 10.40
CA PRO A 503 17.70 44.75 9.99
C PRO A 503 17.91 44.22 8.56
N VAL A 504 19.02 43.53 8.36
CA VAL A 504 19.40 42.89 7.11
C VAL A 504 18.99 41.43 7.21
N LEU A 505 18.10 41.02 6.32
CA LEU A 505 17.70 39.65 6.12
C LEU A 505 18.76 38.95 5.26
N VAL A 506 19.50 38.01 5.87
CA VAL A 506 20.58 37.29 5.19
C VAL A 506 20.17 35.85 4.91
N THR A 507 20.42 35.37 3.70
CA THR A 507 20.21 33.96 3.33
C THR A 507 21.45 33.39 2.61
N PRO A 508 21.79 32.09 2.82
CA PRO A 508 22.89 31.45 2.11
C PRO A 508 22.78 31.55 0.59
N SER A 509 23.92 31.68 -0.08
CA SER A 509 24.02 31.63 -1.54
C SER A 509 23.47 30.30 -2.10
N ALA A 510 22.91 30.35 -3.31
CA ALA A 510 22.33 29.19 -4.00
C ALA A 510 23.38 28.23 -4.62
N ASP A 511 24.56 28.13 -4.02
CA ASP A 511 25.68 27.34 -4.57
C ASP A 511 25.48 25.85 -4.31
N HIS A 512 25.03 25.50 -3.11
CA HIS A 512 24.81 24.13 -2.65
C HIS A 512 23.37 23.85 -2.21
N CYS A 513 22.44 24.81 -2.35
CA CYS A 513 21.04 24.66 -1.93
C CYS A 513 20.07 24.70 -3.11
N LEU A 514 18.86 24.19 -2.87
CA LEU A 514 17.78 24.31 -3.84
C LEU A 514 17.30 25.78 -3.88
N PRO A 515 17.12 26.39 -5.06
CA PRO A 515 16.45 27.68 -5.18
C PRO A 515 14.96 27.46 -4.88
N GLY A 516 14.60 27.61 -3.60
CA GLY A 516 13.25 27.46 -3.10
C GLY A 516 12.31 28.55 -3.63
N ILE A 517 11.12 28.17 -4.08
CA ILE A 517 10.11 29.15 -4.51
C ILE A 517 9.66 30.00 -3.31
N THR A 518 9.48 29.40 -2.14
CA THR A 518 9.19 30.13 -0.90
C THR A 518 10.32 31.10 -0.51
N ARG A 519 11.58 30.71 -0.73
CA ARG A 519 12.74 31.59 -0.52
C ARG A 519 12.68 32.81 -1.43
N ASP A 520 12.39 32.61 -2.71
CA ASP A 520 12.24 33.70 -3.68
C ASP A 520 11.06 34.62 -3.31
N THR A 521 9.92 34.05 -2.89
CA THR A 521 8.77 34.83 -2.41
C THR A 521 9.14 35.67 -1.19
N VAL A 522 9.85 35.11 -0.21
CA VAL A 522 10.29 35.86 0.99
C VAL A 522 11.22 37.01 0.62
N LEU A 523 12.12 36.82 -0.34
CA LEU A 523 12.99 37.90 -0.83
C LEU A 523 12.22 39.02 -1.55
N ILE A 524 11.10 38.69 -2.21
CA ILE A 524 10.20 39.67 -2.82
C ILE A 524 9.44 40.44 -1.72
N LEU A 525 8.82 39.73 -0.78
CA LEU A 525 8.08 40.32 0.34
C LEU A 525 8.97 41.21 1.21
N ALA A 526 10.19 40.79 1.49
CA ALA A 526 11.15 41.59 2.26
C ALA A 526 11.44 42.94 1.58
N LYS A 527 11.58 42.97 0.25
CA LYS A 527 11.76 44.21 -0.51
C LYS A 527 10.53 45.10 -0.48
N GLU A 528 9.33 44.53 -0.55
CA GLU A 528 8.07 45.27 -0.46
C GLU A 528 7.86 45.89 0.93
N LEU A 529 8.29 45.20 1.99
CA LEU A 529 8.28 45.69 3.36
C LEU A 529 9.44 46.65 3.69
N GLY A 530 10.34 46.91 2.75
CA GLY A 530 11.49 47.80 2.95
C GLY A 530 12.60 47.23 3.83
N ILE A 531 12.67 45.89 3.97
CA ILE A 531 13.71 45.18 4.72
C ILE A 531 14.91 44.96 3.78
N GLU A 532 16.10 45.33 4.22
CA GLU A 532 17.33 45.12 3.44
C GLU A 532 17.63 43.62 3.33
N THR A 533 17.92 43.11 2.13
CA THR A 533 18.17 41.68 1.91
C THR A 533 19.56 41.44 1.35
N GLU A 534 20.30 40.49 1.92
CA GLU A 534 21.62 40.08 1.47
C GLU A 534 21.67 38.58 1.15
N VAL A 535 22.19 38.21 -0.02
CA VAL A 535 22.44 36.81 -0.41
C VAL A 535 23.94 36.59 -0.46
N ARG A 536 24.49 35.83 0.48
CA ARG A 536 25.93 35.54 0.57
C ARG A 536 26.22 34.22 1.26
N ARG A 537 27.48 33.82 1.30
CA ARG A 537 27.91 32.68 2.12
C ARG A 537 27.88 33.07 3.60
N VAL A 538 27.35 32.18 4.43
CA VAL A 538 27.12 32.43 5.86
C VAL A 538 27.77 31.32 6.67
N SER A 539 28.58 31.72 7.65
CA SER A 539 29.23 30.79 8.57
C SER A 539 28.26 30.28 9.63
N LEU A 540 28.53 29.10 10.19
CA LEU A 540 27.70 28.54 11.27
C LEU A 540 27.72 29.42 12.53
N SER A 541 28.84 30.09 12.81
CA SER A 541 28.98 31.06 13.90
C SER A 541 28.01 32.24 13.77
N GLU A 542 27.73 32.72 12.56
CA GLU A 542 26.77 33.81 12.36
C GLU A 542 25.34 33.35 12.67
N PHE A 543 24.97 32.11 12.36
CA PHE A 543 23.68 31.55 12.74
C PHE A 543 23.53 31.41 14.26
N TYR A 544 24.61 31.11 14.98
CA TYR A 544 24.58 31.05 16.45
C TYR A 544 24.43 32.42 17.10
N CYS A 545 24.95 33.46 16.47
CA CYS A 545 24.90 34.84 16.97
C CYS A 545 23.72 35.64 16.39
N ALA A 546 22.84 35.02 15.60
CA ALA A 546 21.71 35.70 14.99
C ALA A 546 20.62 36.03 16.02
N ASP A 547 19.91 37.13 15.79
CA ASP A 547 18.81 37.56 16.64
C ASP A 547 17.50 36.86 16.27
N GLU A 548 17.30 36.55 14.99
CA GLU A 548 16.23 35.69 14.55
C GLU A 548 16.75 34.73 13.48
N VAL A 549 16.28 33.48 13.53
CA VAL A 549 16.50 32.50 12.46
C VAL A 549 15.16 31.86 12.14
N PHE A 550 14.88 31.66 10.86
CA PHE A 550 13.70 30.93 10.42
C PHE A 550 14.00 30.10 9.17
N THR A 551 13.25 29.03 9.00
CA THR A 551 13.31 28.17 7.81
C THR A 551 12.18 28.49 6.85
N THR A 552 12.39 28.21 5.56
CA THR A 552 11.36 28.39 4.52
C THR A 552 11.19 27.15 3.65
N GLY A 553 9.94 26.78 3.38
CA GLY A 553 9.61 25.73 2.42
C GLY A 553 8.10 25.57 2.20
N THR A 554 7.69 24.94 1.09
CA THR A 554 6.26 24.83 0.75
C THR A 554 5.41 24.11 1.80
N MET A 555 6.01 23.15 2.52
CA MET A 555 5.32 22.40 3.58
C MET A 555 5.28 23.18 4.90
N GLY A 556 6.40 23.74 5.33
CA GLY A 556 6.54 24.47 6.60
C GLY A 556 6.16 25.95 6.56
N GLU A 557 5.96 26.52 5.37
CA GLU A 557 5.86 27.96 5.15
C GLU A 557 7.10 28.69 5.68
N LEU A 558 6.92 29.55 6.70
CA LEU A 558 7.98 30.24 7.42
C LEU A 558 7.96 29.76 8.88
N THR A 559 8.95 28.97 9.28
CA THR A 559 9.01 28.38 10.62
C THR A 559 10.15 29.00 11.44
N PRO A 560 9.88 29.60 12.61
CA PRO A 560 10.94 30.17 13.45
C PRO A 560 11.82 29.08 14.06
N VAL A 561 13.12 29.37 14.21
CA VAL A 561 14.11 28.49 14.84
C VAL A 561 14.48 29.07 16.19
N THR A 562 14.25 28.32 17.26
CA THR A 562 14.46 28.78 18.64
C THR A 562 15.77 28.31 19.24
N CYS A 563 16.36 27.24 18.70
CA CYS A 563 17.58 26.66 19.23
C CYS A 563 18.38 25.96 18.12
N ILE A 564 19.70 26.14 18.11
CA ILE A 564 20.63 25.43 17.22
C ILE A 564 21.75 24.82 18.05
N ASP A 565 21.97 23.51 17.96
CA ASP A 565 23.04 22.80 18.70
C ASP A 565 23.06 23.08 20.22
N GLY A 566 21.87 23.18 20.81
CA GLY A 566 21.68 23.49 22.23
C GLY A 566 21.83 24.98 22.60
N ARG A 567 22.14 25.86 21.63
CA ARG A 567 22.23 27.31 21.82
C ARG A 567 20.90 27.95 21.48
N VAL A 568 20.34 28.72 22.42
CA VAL A 568 19.11 29.47 22.20
C VAL A 568 19.38 30.62 21.23
N ILE A 569 18.53 30.78 20.23
CA ILE A 569 18.59 31.85 19.25
C ILE A 569 17.65 32.98 19.70
N GLY A 570 18.15 34.22 19.66
CA GLY A 570 17.38 35.44 19.89
C GLY A 570 17.63 36.20 21.19
N ALA A 571 17.16 37.45 21.21
CA ALA A 571 17.47 38.43 22.24
C ALA A 571 17.00 37.97 23.65
N LYS A 572 17.95 37.85 24.58
CA LYS A 572 17.74 37.50 26.01
C LYS A 572 17.14 36.10 26.28
N GLY A 573 17.35 35.14 25.38
CA GLY A 573 16.98 33.73 25.65
C GLY A 573 15.47 33.45 25.64
N ASN A 574 14.66 34.35 25.06
CA ASN A 574 13.25 34.10 24.87
C ASN A 574 13.04 33.19 23.64
N LYS A 575 12.49 31.99 23.84
CA LYS A 575 12.26 30.98 22.76
C LYS A 575 11.08 31.33 21.85
N THR A 576 10.83 32.61 21.61
CA THR A 576 9.64 33.10 20.93
C THR A 576 9.97 33.60 19.53
N ARG A 577 8.97 33.57 18.64
CA ARG A 577 9.07 34.16 17.29
C ARG A 577 9.56 35.61 17.37
N GLY A 578 10.44 35.99 16.44
CA GLY A 578 10.93 37.35 16.33
C GLY A 578 9.99 38.27 15.54
N VAL A 579 10.26 39.58 15.57
CA VAL A 579 9.38 40.62 15.02
C VAL A 579 9.42 40.60 13.50
N VAL A 580 10.62 40.47 12.91
CA VAL A 580 10.77 40.42 11.45
C VAL A 580 10.16 39.14 10.89
N THR A 581 10.39 38.02 11.58
CA THR A 581 9.78 36.74 11.24
C THR A 581 8.26 36.82 11.28
N GLN A 582 7.68 37.48 12.30
CA GLN A 582 6.23 37.66 12.39
C GLN A 582 5.67 38.53 11.25
N GLN A 583 6.32 39.65 10.93
CA GLN A 583 5.90 40.51 9.82
C GLN A 583 5.89 39.77 8.48
N LEU A 584 6.93 38.96 8.22
CA LEU A 584 7.00 38.15 7.01
C LEU A 584 5.96 37.02 7.00
N GLN A 585 5.66 36.42 8.15
CA GLN A 585 4.59 35.42 8.26
C GLN A 585 3.20 36.02 7.99
N GLU A 586 2.93 37.24 8.46
CA GLU A 586 1.69 37.96 8.18
C GLU A 586 1.58 38.30 6.70
N ALA A 587 2.62 38.88 6.10
CA ALA A 587 2.66 39.20 4.67
C ALA A 587 2.60 37.97 3.76
N TYR A 588 3.09 36.80 4.20
CA TYR A 588 3.00 35.56 3.43
C TYR A 588 1.59 34.94 3.45
N LYS A 589 0.79 35.23 4.49
CA LYS A 589 -0.58 34.72 4.63
C LYS A 589 -1.59 35.54 3.85
N GLU A 590 -1.34 36.84 3.70
CA GLU A 590 -2.10 37.74 2.82
C GLU A 590 -1.93 37.36 1.34
#